data_AF-A0A3S3PHQ0-F1
#
_entry.id   AF-A0A3S3PHQ0-F1
#
_cell.length_a   1.000
_cell.length_b   1.000
_cell.length_c   1.000
_cell.angle_alpha   90.00
_cell.angle_beta   90.00
_cell.angle_gamma   90.00
#
_symmetry.space_group_name_H-M   'P 1'
#
loop_
_entity.id
_entity.type
_entity.pdbx_description
1 polymer ?
#
loop_
_entity_poly.entity_id
_entity_poly.type
_entity_poly.pdbx_seq_one_letter_code
_entity_poly.pdbx_strand_id
1 'polypeptide(L)' 'MLRNRGCFEEGMAKFYIACVIEALQFLHSQQIVYRDLKPENCLLDAQGYLKLTDFGFSK' A
#
# COMPACT_ATOMS: atom_id res chain seq x y z
N MET A 1 12.46 2.97 -1.90
CA MET A 1 12.18 4.07 -0.95
C MET A 1 11.88 3.59 0.48
N LEU A 2 11.29 2.39 0.69
CA LEU A 2 11.15 1.78 2.04
C LEU A 2 12.44 1.17 2.62
N ARG A 3 13.39 0.76 1.79
CA ARG A 3 14.63 0.08 2.25
C ARG A 3 15.67 0.98 2.91
N ASN A 4 15.56 2.30 2.79
CA ASN A 4 16.60 3.26 3.22
C ASN A 4 16.24 4.06 4.48
N ARG A 5 15.03 3.89 5.03
CA ARG A 5 14.63 4.41 6.34
C ARG A 5 14.31 3.20 7.20
N GLY A 6 15.11 2.92 8.22
CA GLY A 6 14.96 1.70 9.03
C GLY A 6 13.54 1.49 9.54
N CYS A 7 12.93 2.54 10.11
CA CYS A 7 11.53 2.56 10.54
C CYS A 7 10.88 3.89 10.15
N PHE A 8 9.55 3.89 9.99
CA PHE A 8 8.77 5.12 9.94
C PHE A 8 8.44 5.59 11.36
N GLU A 9 8.32 6.92 11.52
CA GLU A 9 7.64 7.48 12.67
C GLU A 9 6.16 7.05 12.66
N GLU A 10 5.57 6.92 13.85
CA GLU A 10 4.23 6.37 14.02
C GLU A 10 3.18 7.12 13.17
N GLY A 11 3.26 8.45 13.09
CA GLY A 11 2.33 9.26 12.29
C GLY A 11 2.41 8.95 10.79
N MET A 12 3.62 8.75 10.28
CA MET A 12 3.84 8.40 8.88
C MET A 12 3.39 6.96 8.59
N ALA A 13 3.65 6.03 9.51
CA ALA A 13 3.15 4.65 9.41
C ALA A 13 1.62 4.61 9.39
N LYS A 14 0.95 5.35 10.30
CA LYS A 14 -0.52 5.47 10.33
C LYS A 14 -1.08 6.00 9.02
N PHE A 15 -0.49 7.05 8.46
CA PHE A 15 -0.93 7.62 7.18
C PHE A 15 -0.85 6.60 6.04
N TYR A 16 0.29 5.91 5.89
CA TYR A 16 0.46 4.93 4.82
C TYR A 16 -0.40 3.68 5.00
N ILE A 17 -0.60 3.22 6.25
CA ILE A 17 -1.52 2.12 6.55
C ILE A 17 -2.96 2.51 6.18
N ALA A 18 -3.38 3.76 6.42
CA ALA A 18 -4.70 4.23 6.01
C ALA A 18 -4.90 4.15 4.49
N CYS A 19 -3.90 4.56 3.69
CA CYS A 19 -3.95 4.43 2.23
C CYS A 19 -4.05 2.95 1.79
N VAL A 20 -3.32 2.04 2.44
CA VAL A 20 -3.40 0.60 2.15
C VAL A 20 -4.79 0.06 2.46
N ILE A 21 -5.37 0.43 3.60
CA ILE A 21 -6.72 -0.01 4.00
C ILE A 21 -7.76 0.48 2.99
N GLU A 22 -7.70 1.73 2.58
CA GLU A 22 -8.61 2.30 1.58
C GLU A 22 -8.52 1.56 0.24
N ALA A 23 -7.30 1.29 -0.23
CA ALA A 23 -7.08 0.53 -1.46
C ALA A 23 -7.62 -0.91 -1.36
N LEU A 24 -7.37 -1.61 -0.25
CA LEU A 24 -7.88 -2.97 -0.03
C LEU A 24 -9.41 -2.99 0.08
N GLN A 25 -10.01 -2.01 0.76
CA GLN A 25 -11.46 -1.89 0.86
C GLN A 25 -12.09 -1.71 -0.53
N PHE A 26 -11.50 -0.88 -1.38
CA PHE A 26 -11.91 -0.74 -2.77
C PHE A 26 -11.82 -2.07 -3.53
N LEU A 27 -10.68 -2.77 -3.47
CA LEU A 27 -10.50 -4.04 -4.18
C LEU A 27 -11.49 -5.12 -3.70
N HIS A 28 -11.67 -5.25 -2.38
CA HIS A 28 -12.62 -6.20 -1.81
C HIS A 28 -14.07 -5.88 -2.22
N SER A 29 -14.43 -4.60 -2.39
CA SER A 29 -15.75 -4.22 -2.94
C SER A 29 -15.98 -4.73 -4.36
N GLN A 30 -14.89 -4.95 -5.11
CA GLN A 30 -14.89 -5.50 -6.47
C GLN A 30 -14.66 -7.02 -6.47
N GLN A 31 -14.72 -7.69 -5.32
CA GLN A 31 -14.41 -9.12 -5.15
C GLN A 31 -12.98 -9.51 -5.54
N ILE A 32 -12.04 -8.55 -5.54
CA ILE A 32 -10.63 -8.77 -5.86
C ILE A 32 -9.81 -8.90 -4.58
N VAL A 33 -9.06 -9.98 -4.44
CA VAL A 33 -8.10 -10.18 -3.34
C VAL A 33 -6.68 -9.90 -3.85
N TYR A 34 -6.00 -8.91 -3.28
CA TYR A 34 -4.68 -8.45 -3.74
C TYR A 34 -3.53 -9.46 -3.52
N ARG A 35 -3.53 -10.16 -2.37
CA ARG A 35 -2.65 -11.29 -1.99
C ARG A 35 -1.13 -11.06 -1.88
N ASP A 36 -0.57 -9.98 -2.42
CA ASP A 36 0.88 -9.72 -2.38
C ASP A 36 1.22 -8.40 -1.68
N LEU A 37 0.63 -8.17 -0.50
CA LEU A 37 0.88 -6.98 0.30
C LEU A 37 2.24 -7.03 0.97
N LYS A 38 3.16 -6.21 0.47
CA LYS A 38 4.52 -6.04 1.00
C LYS A 38 5.06 -4.64 0.67
N PRO A 39 6.05 -4.13 1.43
CA PRO A 39 6.64 -2.81 1.19
C PRO A 39 7.06 -2.55 -0.26
N GLU A 40 7.56 -3.57 -0.97
CA GLU A 40 8.03 -3.47 -2.35
C GLU A 40 6.93 -3.06 -3.32
N ASN A 41 5.68 -3.43 -3.05
CA ASN A 41 4.53 -3.13 -3.90
C ASN A 41 3.77 -1.86 -3.49
N CYS A 42 4.24 -1.16 -2.45
CA CYS A 42 3.69 0.10 -1.95
C CYS A 42 4.51 1.27 -2.47
N LEU A 43 4.06 1.91 -3.56
CA LEU A 43 4.75 3.06 -4.15
C LEU A 43 4.10 4.38 -3.73
N LEU A 44 4.88 5.45 -3.69
CA LEU A 44 4.38 6.79 -3.46
C LEU A 44 4.17 7.50 -4.80
N ASP A 45 3.06 8.20 -4.94
CA ASP A 45 2.86 9.14 -6.05
C ASP A 45 3.58 10.48 -5.81
N ALA A 46 3.45 11.41 -6.76
CA ALA A 46 4.09 12.73 -6.68
C ALA A 46 3.54 13.59 -5.53
N GLN A 47 2.37 13.24 -4.98
CA GLN A 47 1.71 13.92 -3.88
C GLN A 47 2.05 13.25 -2.53
N GLY A 48 2.76 12.13 -2.54
CA GLY A 48 3.17 11.39 -1.34
C GLY A 48 2.14 10.40 -0.83
N TYR A 49 1.08 10.09 -1.60
CA TYR A 49 0.11 9.06 -1.25
C TYR A 49 0.61 7.67 -1.65
N LEU A 50 0.34 6.68 -0.80
CA LEU A 50 0.68 5.30 -1.09
C LEU A 50 -0.34 4.68 -2.05
N LYS A 51 0.16 4.06 -3.10
CA LYS A 51 -0.61 3.26 -4.07
C LYS A 51 -0.07 1.84 -4.11
N LEU A 52 -0.98 0.86 -4.21
CA LEU A 52 -0.64 -0.53 -4.46
C LEU A 52 -0.29 -0.73 -5.93
N THR A 53 0.71 -1.57 -6.19
CA THR A 53 1.18 -1.91 -7.54
C THR A 53 1.30 -3.41 -7.70
N ASP A 54 1.66 -3.93 -8.88
CA ASP A 54 1.82 -5.37 -9.12
C ASP A 54 0.60 -6.23 -8.72
N PHE A 55 -0.39 -6.26 -9.61
CA PHE A 55 -1.61 -7.06 -9.45
C PHE A 55 -1.48 -8.47 -10.03
N GLY A 56 -0.25 -8.96 -10.28
CA GLY A 56 -0.01 -10.26 -10.92
C GLY A 56 -0.58 -11.46 -10.16
N PHE A 57 -0.77 -11.32 -8.84
CA PHE A 57 -1.40 -12.33 -7.98
C PHE A 57 -2.84 -11.99 -7.58
N SER A 58 -3.42 -10.91 -8.11
CA SER A 58 -4.80 -10.55 -7.76
C SER A 58 -5.81 -11.45 -8.48
N LYS A 59 -6.90 -11.82 -7.80
CA LYS A 59 -8.04 -12.58 -8.35
C LYS A 59 -9.34 -12.10 -7.75
#